data_AF-A0A9E3II61-F1
#
_entry.id   AF-A0A9E3II61-F1
#
_cell.length_a   1.000
_cell.length_b   1.000
_cell.length_c   1.000
_cell.angle_alpha   90.00
_cell.angle_beta   90.00
_cell.angle_gamma   90.00
#
_symmetry.space_group_name_H-M   'P 1'
#
loop_
_entity.id
_entity.type
_entity.pdbx_description
1 polymer ?
#
loop_
_entity_poly.entity_id
_entity_poly.type
_entity_poly.pdbx_seq_one_letter_code
_entity_poly.pdbx_strand_id
1 'polypeptide(L)' 'FASINDRPIAENERLFHWPLGRRPDDHAGLSELGL' A
#
# COMPACT_ATOMS: atom_id res chain seq x y z
N PHE A 1 -19.00 -0.91 10.79
CA PHE A 1 -17.91 -0.49 11.70
C PHE A 1 -16.60 -0.88 11.04
N ALA A 2 -15.56 -0.05 11.13
CA ALA A 2 -14.23 -0.37 10.60
C ALA A 2 -13.22 -0.26 11.74
N SER A 3 -12.19 -1.11 11.70
CA SER A 3 -11.09 -1.11 12.66
C SER A 3 -9.79 -1.25 11.89
N ILE A 4 -8.79 -0.43 12.22
CA ILE A 4 -7.50 -0.33 11.54
C ILE A 4 -6.43 -0.25 12.64
N ASN A 5 -5.27 -0.84 12.40
CA ASN A 5 -4.12 -0.80 13.30
C ASN A 5 -2.93 -0.14 12.60
N ASP A 6 -2.19 0.66 13.35
CA ASP A 6 -0.94 1.24 12.87
C ASP A 6 0.24 0.32 13.18
N ARG A 7 1.15 0.19 12.23
CA ARG A 7 2.42 -0.53 12.38
C ARG A 7 3.56 0.37 11.90
N PRO A 8 4.57 0.65 12.73
CA PRO A 8 5.76 1.37 12.29
C PRO A 8 6.50 0.62 11.18
N ILE A 9 6.98 1.37 10.18
CA ILE A 9 7.82 0.87 9.08
C ILE A 9 8.91 1.89 8.76
N ALA A 10 10.02 1.43 8.22
CA ALA A 10 11.04 2.26 7.61
C ALA A 10 10.63 2.70 6.19
N GLU A 11 11.25 3.76 5.68
CA GLU A 11 10.90 4.31 4.36
C GLU A 11 11.11 3.30 3.21
N ASN A 12 12.12 2.44 3.34
CA ASN A 12 12.45 1.39 2.37
C ASN A 12 11.46 0.21 2.38
N GLU A 13 10.56 0.13 3.37
CA GLU A 13 9.53 -0.91 3.46
C GLU A 13 8.20 -0.48 2.83
N ARG A 14 8.13 0.74 2.28
CA ARG A 14 6.95 1.22 1.53
C ARG A 14 6.76 0.34 0.30
N LEU A 15 5.51 -0.09 0.05
CA LEU A 15 5.15 -0.92 -1.12
C LEU A 15 4.32 -0.16 -2.16
N PHE A 16 3.86 1.05 -1.82
CA PHE A 16 2.96 1.84 -2.64
C PHE A 16 3.69 3.05 -3.22
N HIS A 17 4.05 2.95 -4.51
CA HIS A 17 4.83 3.97 -5.22
C HIS A 17 4.10 4.44 -6.47
N TRP A 18 3.33 5.52 -6.33
CA TRP A 18 2.75 6.24 -7.47
C TRP A 18 2.51 7.71 -7.09
N PRO A 19 2.32 8.62 -8.08
CA PRO A 19 1.96 10.01 -7.80
C PRO A 19 0.68 10.12 -6.98
N LEU A 20 0.57 11.09 -6.08
CA LEU A 20 -0.63 11.27 -5.26
C LEU A 20 -1.88 11.40 -6.14
N GLY A 21 -2.87 10.55 -5.88
CA GLY A 21 -4.08 10.44 -6.69
C GLY A 21 -4.55 8.99 -6.85
N ARG A 22 -5.26 8.73 -7.95
CA ARG A 22 -5.77 7.39 -8.28
C ARG A 22 -4.61 6.41 -8.47
N ARG A 23 -4.71 5.21 -7.86
CA ARG A 23 -3.81 4.09 -8.13
C ARG A 23 -3.82 3.77 -9.65
N PRO A 24 -2.65 3.59 -10.29
CA PRO A 24 -2.57 3.09 -11.66
C PRO A 24 -3.24 1.71 -11.82
N ASP A 25 -3.78 1.41 -13.00
CA ASP A 25 -4.49 0.14 -13.24
C ASP A 25 -3.56 -1.07 -13.25
N ASP A 26 -2.28 -0.86 -13.60
CA ASP A 26 -1.22 -1.86 -13.68
C ASP A 26 -0.44 -2.04 -12.37
N HIS A 27 -0.73 -1.24 -11.34
CA HIS A 27 -0.07 -1.40 -10.05
C HIS A 27 -0.67 -2.59 -9.28
N ALA A 28 0.21 -3.48 -8.80
CA ALA A 28 -0.14 -4.64 -7.99
C ALA A 28 -1.14 -4.31 -6.86
N GLY A 29 -2.16 -5.15 -6.72
CA GLY A 29 -3.12 -5.12 -5.61
C GLY A 29 -2.57 -5.78 -4.33
N LEU A 30 -3.39 -5.82 -3.27
CA LEU A 30 -2.96 -6.33 -1.95
C LEU A 30 -2.48 -7.80 -2.01
N SER A 31 -3.24 -8.67 -2.67
CA SER A 31 -2.89 -10.10 -2.78
C SER A 31 -1.62 -10.32 -3.60
N GLU A 32 -1.37 -9.50 -4.62
CA GLU A 32 -0.15 -9.57 -5.44
C GLU A 32 1.08 -9.06 -4.68
N LEU A 33 0.88 -8.20 -3.68
CA LEU A 33 1.93 -7.71 -2.77
C LEU A 33 2.18 -8.63 -1.57
N GLY A 34 1.38 -9.69 -1.40
CA GLY A 34 1.51 -10.62 -0.27
C GLY A 34 1.16 -10.00 1.08
N LEU A 35 0.25 -9.01 1.09
CA LEU A 35 -0.26 -8.33 2.29
C LEU A 35 -1.51 -9.00 2.87
#